data_AF-A0A519Y582-F1
#
_entry.id   AF-A0A519Y582-F1
#
_cell.length_a   1.000
_cell.length_b   1.000
_cell.length_c   1.000
_cell.angle_alpha   90.00
_cell.angle_beta   90.00
_cell.angle_gamma   90.00
#
_symmetry.space_group_name_H-M   'P 1'
#
loop_
_entity.id
_entity.type
_entity.pdbx_description
1 polymer ?
#
loop_
_entity_poly.entity_id
_entity_poly.type
_entity_poly.pdbx_seq_one_letter_code
_entity_poly.pdbx_strand_id
1 'polypeptide(L)' 'SDNATLAALGVPAHTISTDQIDSDKLYHTVKDEYSSLDVDNILSTIKAIAKSAVSILSGADTPARIPKLK' A
#
# COMPACT_ATOMS: atom_id res chain seq x y z
N SER A 1 8.15 -3.70 4.18
CA SER A 1 6.70 -3.93 4.26
C SER A 1 6.40 -5.38 3.94
N ASP A 2 5.22 -5.87 4.33
CA ASP A 2 4.86 -7.29 4.31
C ASP A 2 4.80 -7.90 2.90
N ASN A 3 4.61 -7.06 1.88
CA ASN A 3 4.53 -7.48 0.47
C ASN A 3 5.86 -8.06 -0.08
N ALA A 4 6.99 -7.82 0.58
CA ALA A 4 8.32 -8.18 0.05
C ALA A 4 8.47 -9.69 -0.17
N THR A 5 8.02 -10.53 0.77
CA THR A 5 8.10 -11.99 0.64
C THR A 5 7.26 -12.51 -0.52
N LEU A 6 6.10 -11.90 -0.77
CA LEU A 6 5.25 -12.23 -1.93
C LEU A 6 5.98 -11.91 -3.24
N ALA A 7 6.56 -10.72 -3.35
CA ALA A 7 7.33 -10.31 -4.51
C ALA A 7 8.56 -11.21 -4.75
N ALA A 8 9.27 -11.60 -3.69
CA ALA A 8 10.40 -12.55 -3.77
C ALA A 8 9.98 -13.92 -4.33
N LEU A 9 8.72 -14.33 -4.13
CA LEU A 9 8.15 -15.57 -4.67
C LEU A 9 7.52 -15.40 -6.06
N GLY A 10 7.63 -14.20 -6.67
CA GLY A 10 7.07 -13.89 -7.98
C GLY A 10 5.57 -13.60 -7.98
N VAL A 11 4.97 -13.39 -6.80
CA VAL A 11 3.59 -12.90 -6.67
C VAL A 11 3.61 -11.38 -6.95
N PRO A 12 2.78 -10.86 -7.86
CA PRO A 12 2.63 -9.41 -8.01
C PRO A 12 2.10 -8.83 -6.69
N ALA A 13 2.91 -8.01 -6.02
CA ALA A 13 2.58 -7.46 -4.72
C ALA A 13 3.14 -6.04 -4.59
N HIS A 14 2.37 -5.15 -3.98
CA HIS A 14 2.74 -3.75 -3.80
C HIS A 14 2.32 -3.26 -2.41
N THR A 15 3.03 -2.26 -1.88
CA THR A 15 2.61 -1.53 -0.68
C THR A 15 2.23 -0.12 -1.11
N ILE A 16 1.06 0.33 -0.69
CA ILE A 16 0.66 1.72 -0.77
C ILE A 16 0.76 2.29 0.64
N SER A 17 1.63 3.27 0.83
CA SER A 17 1.77 3.99 2.09
C SER A 17 1.43 5.46 1.84
N THR A 18 0.63 6.05 2.73
CA THR A 18 0.42 7.51 2.78
C THR A 18 1.49 8.22 3.61
N ASP A 19 2.32 7.44 4.30
CA ASP A 19 3.41 7.97 5.10
C ASP A 19 4.58 8.43 4.21
N GLN A 20 5.14 9.59 4.55
CA GLN A 20 6.33 10.15 3.94
C GLN A 20 7.55 9.80 4.80
N ILE A 21 7.85 8.50 4.89
CA ILE A 21 8.84 7.92 5.82
C ILE A 21 10.17 8.70 5.85
N ASP A 22 10.67 9.15 4.70
CA ASP A 22 11.96 9.86 4.62
C ASP A 22 11.98 11.20 5.39
N SER A 23 10.81 11.81 5.58
CA SER A 23 10.66 13.13 6.21
C SER A 23 9.77 13.13 7.46
N ASP A 24 9.04 12.05 7.70
CA ASP A 24 8.16 11.95 8.87
C ASP A 24 8.97 11.86 10.16
N LYS A 25 8.67 12.77 11.08
CA LYS A 25 9.33 12.87 12.38
C LYS A 25 8.57 12.10 13.47
N LEU A 26 7.36 11.65 13.18
CA LEU A 26 6.50 10.94 14.13
C LEU A 26 6.64 9.43 14.00
N TYR A 27 6.98 8.92 12.81
CA TYR A 27 7.29 7.52 12.55
C TYR A 27 8.16 6.87 13.64
N HIS A 28 7.72 5.72 14.15
CA HIS A 28 8.37 4.99 15.25
C HIS A 28 8.55 5.78 16.56
N THR A 29 7.69 6.75 16.83
CA THR A 29 7.65 7.45 18.12
C THR A 29 6.30 7.29 18.80
N VAL A 30 6.25 7.54 20.11
CA VAL A 30 4.99 7.61 20.89
C VAL A 30 4.11 8.82 20.53
N LYS A 31 4.52 9.61 19.54
CA LYS A 31 3.78 10.80 19.08
C LYS A 31 3.03 10.54 17.77
N ASP A 32 3.20 9.35 17.18
CA ASP A 32 2.37 8.89 16.07
C ASP A 32 0.98 8.52 16.60
N GLU A 33 0.11 9.53 16.65
CA GLU A 33 -1.16 9.50 17.36
C GLU A 33 -2.28 9.95 16.43
N TYR A 34 -3.54 9.64 16.78
CA TYR A 34 -4.69 10.01 15.94
C TYR A 34 -4.73 11.49 15.56
N SER A 35 -4.31 12.38 16.46
CA SER A 35 -4.30 13.82 16.25
C SER A 35 -3.33 14.29 15.15
N SER A 36 -2.33 13.48 14.78
CA SER A 36 -1.40 13.81 13.68
C SER A 36 -1.84 13.27 12.31
N LEU A 37 -2.95 12.54 12.24
CA LEU A 37 -3.41 11.93 11.00
C LEU A 37 -4.14 12.93 10.09
N ASP A 38 -3.81 12.91 8.80
CA ASP A 38 -4.62 13.53 7.75
C ASP A 38 -5.71 12.55 7.31
N VAL A 39 -6.88 12.66 7.95
CA VAL A 39 -8.00 11.74 7.75
C VAL A 39 -8.60 11.84 6.34
N ASP A 40 -8.60 13.03 5.74
CA ASP A 40 -9.15 13.23 4.39
C ASP A 40 -8.26 12.57 3.32
N ASN A 41 -6.93 12.66 3.50
CA ASN A 41 -5.97 11.95 2.65
C ASN A 41 -6.10 10.42 2.80
N ILE A 42 -6.25 9.93 4.03
CA ILE A 42 -6.47 8.49 4.31
C ILE A 42 -7.75 8.01 3.63
N LEU A 43 -8.87 8.72 3.80
CA LEU A 43 -10.16 8.38 3.17
C LEU A 43 -10.05 8.36 1.64
N SER A 44 -9.38 9.34 1.07
CA SER A 44 -9.16 9.43 -0.38
C SER A 44 -8.34 8.25 -0.89
N THR A 45 -7.31 7.84 -0.15
CA THR A 45 -6.48 6.67 -0.47
C THR A 45 -7.28 5.38 -0.40
N ILE A 46 -8.11 5.19 0.64
CA ILE A 46 -9.00 4.03 0.76
C ILE A 46 -9.95 3.95 -0.46
N LYS A 47 -10.58 5.07 -0.85
CA LYS A 47 -11.45 5.12 -2.03
C LYS A 47 -10.70 4.76 -3.31
N ALA A 48 -9.46 5.22 -3.46
CA ALA A 48 -8.64 4.92 -4.63
C ALA A 48 -8.27 3.42 -4.70
N ILE A 49 -7.89 2.81 -3.58
CA ILE A 49 -7.62 1.36 -3.48
C ILE A 49 -8.89 0.55 -3.80
N ALA A 50 -10.03 0.94 -3.24
CA ALA A 50 -11.30 0.27 -3.52
C ALA A 50 -11.64 0.33 -5.02
N LYS A 51 -11.43 1.49 -5.66
CA LYS A 51 -11.64 1.66 -7.10
C LYS A 51 -10.69 0.81 -7.94
N SER A 52 -9.41 0.71 -7.57
CA SER A 52 -8.43 -0.09 -8.34
C SER A 52 -8.68 -1.59 -8.24
N ALA A 53 -9.24 -2.07 -7.12
CA ALA A 53 -9.57 -3.47 -6.95
C ALA A 53 -10.72 -3.97 -7.86
N VAL A 54 -11.58 -3.07 -8.35
CA VAL A 54 -12.79 -3.43 -9.12
C VAL A 54 -12.47 -4.27 -10.35
N SER A 55 -11.47 -3.89 -11.15
CA SER A 55 -11.14 -4.61 -12.39
C SER A 55 -10.52 -5.98 -12.13
N ILE A 56 -9.77 -6.13 -11.03
CA ILE A 56 -9.21 -7.42 -10.60
C ILE A 56 -10.34 -8.34 -10.12
N LEU A 57 -11.25 -7.82 -9.29
CA LEU A 57 -12.40 -8.58 -8.79
C LEU A 57 -13.36 -8.99 -9.90
N SER A 58 -13.54 -8.16 -10.92
CA SER A 58 -14.36 -8.50 -12.09
C SER A 58 -13.68 -9.46 -13.07
N GLY A 59 -12.39 -9.78 -12.86
CA GLY A 59 -11.59 -10.58 -13.78
C GLY A 59 -11.25 -9.88 -15.10
N ALA A 60 -11.41 -8.56 -15.19
CA ALA A 60 -11.01 -7.79 -16.36
C ALA A 60 -9.49 -7.63 -16.42
N ASP A 61 -8.87 -7.36 -15.27
CA ASP A 61 -7.42 -7.37 -15.10
C ASP A 61 -7.00 -8.68 -14.41
N THR A 62 -6.15 -9.45 -15.07
CA THR A 62 -5.63 -10.73 -14.56
C THR A 62 -4.11 -10.65 -14.41
N PRO A 63 -3.59 -10.21 -13.24
CA PRO A 63 -2.15 -10.02 -13.04
C PRO A 63 -1.37 -11.33 -13.21
N ALA A 64 -0.31 -11.28 -14.02
CA ALA A 64 0.60 -12.40 -14.19
C ALA A 64 1.68 -12.41 -13.10
N ARG A 65 2.38 -13.55 -12.98
CA ARG A 65 3.60 -13.67 -12.16
C ARG A 65 4.63 -12.63 -12.61
N ILE A 66 5.34 -12.07 -11.64
CA ILE A 66 6.49 -11.19 -11.89
C ILE A 66 7.80 -11.98 -11.76
N PRO A 67 8.91 -11.52 -12.37
CA PRO A 67 10.23 -12.06 -12.05
C PRO A 67 10.49 -11.98 -10.55
N LYS A 68 11.08 -13.04 -9.99
CA LYS A 68 11.46 -13.06 -8.58
C LYS A 68 12.51 -11.99 -8.34
N LEU A 69 12.38 -11.27 -7.23
CA LEU A 69 13.43 -10.37 -6.75
C LEU A 69 14.70 -11.19 -6.48
N LYS A 70 15.84 -10.71 -6.98
CA LYS A 70 17.15 -11.32 -6.76
C LYS A 70 17.68 -10.97 -5.38
#